data_AF-A0AB35HP04-F1
#
_entry.id   AF-A0AB35HP04-F1
#
_cell.length_a   1.000
_cell.length_b   1.000
_cell.length_c   1.000
_cell.angle_alpha   90.00
_cell.angle_beta   90.00
_cell.angle_gamma   90.00
#
_symmetry.space_group_name_H-M   'P 1'
#
loop_
_entity.id
_entity.type
_entity.pdbx_description
1 polymer ?
#
loop_
_entity_poly.entity_id
_entity_poly.type
_entity_poly.pdbx_seq_one_letter_code
_entity_poly.pdbx_strand_id
1 'polypeptide(L)'
;LLAAFILCFVSIYANFVIITWLPEFLISERGFAGSSVGFISSLVPWASIPGALIFARVNDKIGKAKPLVYTLVPIALLSVFAIAFVTNRPLLLTVLVIYGLTGKLALDPILITFVTKNAPRGALGTSLSAYNFIGMSGSILAPYITGALSDSLGSMQIGFYLASVLLIAGLVVFSFMAKDKPVNG
;
A
#
# COMPACT_ATOMS: atom_id res chain seq x y z
N LEU A 1 -4.13 -10.89 -14.33
CA LEU A 1 -4.95 -9.67 -14.13
C LEU A 1 -5.59 -9.66 -12.75
N LEU A 2 -6.42 -10.65 -12.40
CA LEU A 2 -7.03 -10.74 -11.06
C LEU A 2 -6.05 -10.56 -9.89
N ALA A 3 -4.88 -11.21 -9.97
CA ALA A 3 -3.78 -11.04 -9.01
C ALA A 3 -3.38 -9.58 -8.77
N ALA A 4 -3.26 -8.79 -9.82
CA ALA A 4 -2.91 -7.36 -9.73
C ALA A 4 -4.08 -6.53 -9.21
N PHE A 5 -5.32 -6.94 -9.47
CA PHE A 5 -6.52 -6.25 -8.98
C PHE A 5 -6.64 -6.41 -7.47
N ILE A 6 -6.44 -7.65 -6.98
CA ILE A 6 -6.40 -7.96 -5.54
C ILE A 6 -5.25 -7.22 -4.87
N LEU A 7 -4.05 -7.25 -5.45
CA LEU A 7 -2.90 -6.56 -4.88
C LEU A 7 -3.10 -5.03 -4.84
N CYS A 8 -3.73 -4.46 -5.87
CA CYS A 8 -4.12 -3.05 -5.88
C CYS A 8 -5.11 -2.72 -4.77
N PHE A 9 -6.17 -3.53 -4.64
CA PHE A 9 -7.17 -3.37 -3.58
C PHE A 9 -6.53 -3.34 -2.19
N VAL A 10 -5.70 -4.32 -1.85
CA VAL A 10 -5.08 -4.38 -0.51
C VAL A 10 -4.05 -3.27 -0.29
N SER A 11 -3.36 -2.84 -1.34
CA SER A 11 -2.42 -1.70 -1.27
C SER A 11 -3.15 -0.38 -1.04
N ILE A 12 -4.31 -0.19 -1.67
CA ILE A 12 -5.17 0.98 -1.47
C ILE A 12 -5.79 0.93 -0.07
N TYR A 13 -6.26 -0.24 0.37
CA TYR A 13 -6.77 -0.42 1.72
C TYR A 13 -5.73 0.03 2.75
N ALA A 14 -4.50 -0.51 2.69
CA ALA A 14 -3.43 -0.16 3.63
C ALA A 14 -3.10 1.34 3.60
N ASN A 15 -3.06 1.94 2.41
CA ASN A 15 -2.80 3.36 2.25
C ASN A 15 -3.88 4.24 2.88
N PHE A 16 -5.16 3.89 2.71
CA PHE A 16 -6.27 4.64 3.30
C PHE A 16 -6.38 4.42 4.80
N VAL A 17 -6.04 3.23 5.33
CA VAL A 17 -5.88 3.05 6.78
C VAL A 17 -4.88 4.06 7.33
N ILE A 18 -3.72 4.19 6.69
CA ILE A 18 -2.67 5.10 7.13
C ILE A 18 -3.11 6.57 6.98
N ILE A 19 -3.64 6.98 5.83
CA ILE A 19 -4.03 8.39 5.64
C ILE A 19 -5.15 8.79 6.59
N THR A 20 -6.13 7.91 6.83
CA THR A 20 -7.31 8.24 7.62
C THR A 20 -7.07 8.12 9.12
N TRP A 21 -6.43 7.03 9.57
CA TRP A 21 -6.36 6.70 11.00
C TRP A 21 -5.01 7.00 11.65
N LEU A 22 -3.95 7.26 10.88
CA LEU A 22 -2.64 7.59 11.47
C LEU A 22 -2.69 8.82 12.39
N PRO A 23 -3.34 9.95 12.04
CA PRO A 23 -3.35 11.12 12.91
C PRO A 23 -3.98 10.81 14.28
N GLU A 24 -5.12 10.13 14.28
CA GLU A 24 -5.84 9.78 15.50
C GLU A 24 -5.07 8.74 16.32
N PHE A 25 -4.48 7.74 15.68
CA PHE A 25 -3.57 6.79 16.34
C PHE A 25 -2.38 7.48 17.01
N LEU A 26 -1.78 8.48 16.35
CA LEU A 26 -0.67 9.24 16.92
C LEU A 26 -1.09 10.03 18.17
N ILE A 27 -2.31 10.56 18.20
CA ILE A 27 -2.87 11.29 19.35
C ILE A 27 -3.22 10.30 20.46
N SER A 28 -4.14 9.38 20.18
CA SER A 28 -4.83 8.57 21.17
C SER A 28 -3.96 7.43 21.73
N GLU A 29 -3.03 6.90 20.96
CA GLU A 29 -2.20 5.75 21.38
C GLU A 29 -0.70 6.05 21.48
N ARG A 30 -0.22 7.13 20.87
CA ARG A 30 1.21 7.49 20.89
C ARG A 30 1.49 8.79 21.63
N GLY A 31 0.46 9.49 22.10
CA GLY A 31 0.59 10.69 22.93
C GLY A 31 1.27 11.85 22.23
N PHE A 32 1.16 11.93 20.89
CA PHE A 32 1.52 13.14 20.15
C PHE A 32 0.41 14.18 20.29
N ALA A 33 0.78 15.46 20.27
CA ALA A 33 -0.16 16.55 20.40
C ALA A 33 0.21 17.74 19.50
N GLY A 34 -0.79 18.55 19.20
CA GLY A 34 -0.64 19.80 18.45
C GLY A 34 -0.15 19.61 17.01
N SER A 35 0.64 20.57 16.52
CA SER A 35 1.12 20.64 15.14
C SER A 35 2.02 19.45 14.72
N SER A 36 2.61 18.74 15.69
CA SER A 36 3.47 17.59 15.41
C SER A 36 2.72 16.44 14.73
N VAL A 37 1.44 16.22 15.06
CA VAL A 37 0.64 15.13 14.49
C VAL A 37 0.44 15.32 12.99
N GLY A 38 0.08 16.54 12.58
CA GLY A 38 -0.10 16.87 11.17
C GLY A 38 1.21 16.75 10.39
N PHE A 39 2.32 17.24 10.97
CA PHE A 39 3.64 17.11 10.36
C PHE A 39 4.04 15.64 10.16
N ILE A 40 3.92 14.81 11.20
CA ILE A 40 4.28 13.39 11.16
C ILE A 40 3.40 12.63 10.16
N SER A 41 2.09 12.88 10.16
CA SER A 41 1.15 12.24 9.24
C SER A 41 1.44 12.62 7.79
N SER A 42 1.93 13.84 7.54
CA SER A 42 2.33 14.30 6.21
C SER A 42 3.63 13.67 5.70
N LEU A 43 4.45 13.05 6.56
CA LEU A 43 5.69 12.40 6.13
C LEU A 43 5.42 11.29 5.12
N VAL A 44 4.32 10.54 5.29
CA VAL A 44 3.96 9.44 4.40
C VAL A 44 3.74 9.93 2.96
N PRO A 45 2.82 10.87 2.66
CA PRO A 45 2.63 11.36 1.31
C PRO A 45 3.89 12.05 0.75
N TRP A 46 4.63 12.81 1.57
CA TRP A 46 5.87 13.44 1.12
C TRP A 46 6.95 12.42 0.74
N ALA A 47 7.14 11.37 1.54
CA ALA A 47 8.08 10.28 1.26
C ALA A 47 7.63 9.43 0.06
N SER A 48 6.33 9.38 -0.22
CA SER A 48 5.78 8.62 -1.34
C SER A 48 6.15 9.20 -2.72
N ILE A 49 6.35 10.52 -2.81
CA ILE A 49 6.73 11.18 -4.07
C ILE A 49 8.09 10.66 -4.60
N PRO A 50 9.20 10.74 -3.85
CA PRO A 50 10.47 10.22 -4.33
C PRO A 50 10.43 8.70 -4.52
N GLY A 51 9.72 7.96 -3.66
CA GLY A 51 9.51 6.51 -3.81
C GLY A 51 8.89 6.17 -5.17
N ALA A 52 7.77 6.81 -5.50
CA ALA A 52 7.08 6.62 -6.77
C ALA A 52 7.99 6.95 -7.97
N LEU A 53 8.74 8.06 -7.93
CA LEU A 53 9.64 8.45 -9.01
C LEU A 53 10.81 7.47 -9.19
N ILE A 54 11.40 6.99 -8.09
CA ILE A 54 12.49 6.02 -8.13
C ILE A 54 11.98 4.69 -8.70
N PHE A 55 10.91 4.14 -8.14
CA PHE A 55 10.42 2.82 -8.53
C PHE A 55 9.72 2.81 -9.89
N ALA A 56 9.15 3.94 -10.35
CA ALA A 56 8.73 4.09 -11.74
C ALA A 56 9.92 3.94 -12.70
N ARG A 57 11.02 4.67 -12.48
CA ARG A 57 12.22 4.56 -13.32
C ARG A 57 12.85 3.16 -13.27
N VAL A 58 12.85 2.53 -12.10
CA VAL A 58 13.34 1.16 -11.94
C VAL A 58 12.44 0.18 -12.70
N ASN A 59 11.11 0.35 -12.62
CA ASN A 59 10.14 -0.44 -13.36
C ASN A 59 10.32 -0.31 -14.88
N ASP A 60 10.58 0.90 -15.38
CA ASP A 60 10.82 1.14 -16.80
C ASP A 60 12.09 0.42 -17.30
N LYS A 61 13.13 0.34 -16.46
CA LYS A 61 14.38 -0.37 -16.79
C LYS A 61 14.27 -1.89 -16.68
N ILE A 62 13.67 -2.40 -15.61
CA ILE A 62 13.58 -3.85 -15.35
C ILE A 62 12.49 -4.47 -16.21
N GLY A 63 11.38 -3.77 -16.40
CA GLY A 63 10.23 -4.21 -17.19
C GLY A 63 9.47 -5.42 -16.62
N LYS A 64 9.84 -5.91 -15.44
CA LYS A 64 9.25 -7.09 -14.78
C LYS A 64 8.62 -6.68 -13.45
N ALA A 65 7.34 -6.98 -13.28
CA ALA A 65 6.59 -6.57 -12.10
C ALA A 65 6.89 -7.43 -10.88
N LYS A 66 7.03 -8.76 -11.05
CA LYS A 66 7.29 -9.68 -9.94
C LYS A 66 8.45 -9.28 -9.04
N PRO A 67 9.69 -9.07 -9.53
CA PRO A 67 10.82 -8.78 -8.65
C PRO A 67 10.59 -7.51 -7.83
N LEU A 68 9.94 -6.50 -8.39
CA LEU A 68 9.64 -5.26 -7.67
C LEU A 68 8.51 -5.42 -6.65
N VAL A 69 7.48 -6.22 -6.96
CA VAL A 69 6.44 -6.57 -6.00
C VAL A 69 7.03 -7.37 -4.82
N TYR A 70 7.94 -8.31 -5.09
CA TYR A 70 8.60 -9.11 -4.06
C TYR A 70 9.59 -8.34 -3.18
N THR A 71 10.02 -7.15 -3.58
CA THR A 71 10.84 -6.28 -2.73
C THR A 71 9.98 -5.27 -1.99
N LEU A 72 9.09 -4.58 -2.70
CA LEU A 72 8.32 -3.46 -2.15
C LEU A 72 7.23 -3.90 -1.18
N VAL A 73 6.44 -4.92 -1.52
CA VAL A 73 5.29 -5.32 -0.70
C VAL A 73 5.71 -5.84 0.67
N PRO A 74 6.76 -6.68 0.82
CA PRO A 74 7.24 -7.06 2.15
C PRO A 74 7.71 -5.87 2.99
N ILE A 75 8.41 -4.91 2.38
CA ILE A 75 8.89 -3.71 3.11
C ILE A 75 7.70 -2.86 3.57
N ALA A 76 6.72 -2.63 2.68
CA ALA A 76 5.51 -1.89 3.02
C ALA A 76 4.73 -2.60 4.15
N LEU A 77 4.52 -3.91 4.03
CA LEU A 77 3.84 -4.76 5.01
C LEU A 77 4.51 -4.71 6.38
N LEU A 78 5.83 -4.91 6.44
CA LEU A 78 6.59 -4.84 7.68
C LEU A 78 6.52 -3.44 8.28
N SER A 79 6.49 -2.41 7.44
CA SER A 79 6.36 -1.03 7.89
C SER A 79 4.99 -0.76 8.49
N VAL A 80 3.89 -1.19 7.84
CA VAL A 80 2.53 -1.08 8.39
C VAL A 80 2.42 -1.82 9.72
N PHE A 81 2.98 -3.03 9.80
CA PHE A 81 2.97 -3.81 11.04
C PHE A 81 3.77 -3.12 12.15
N ALA A 82 4.96 -2.59 11.81
CA ALA A 82 5.81 -1.89 12.76
C ALA A 82 5.18 -0.58 13.24
N ILE A 83 4.42 0.15 12.42
CA ILE A 83 3.68 1.36 12.86
C ILE A 83 2.75 1.03 14.04
N ALA A 84 2.04 -0.11 13.97
CA ALA A 84 1.12 -0.57 15.01
C ALA A 84 1.83 -0.91 16.33
N PHE A 85 3.07 -1.40 16.26
CA PHE A 85 3.79 -1.94 17.42
C PHE A 85 4.80 -0.96 18.04
N VAL A 86 5.45 -0.12 17.22
CA VAL A 86 6.55 0.74 17.65
C VAL A 86 6.04 1.88 18.52
N THR A 87 6.64 2.02 19.70
CA THR A 87 6.41 3.13 20.66
C THR A 87 7.54 4.16 20.65
N ASN A 88 8.74 3.77 20.21
CA ASN A 88 9.88 4.69 20.10
C ASN A 88 9.64 5.71 18.98
N ARG A 89 9.66 7.00 19.33
CA ARG A 89 9.30 8.09 18.40
C ARG A 89 10.22 8.16 17.17
N PRO A 90 11.56 8.22 17.28
CA PRO A 90 12.44 8.18 16.11
C PRO A 90 12.18 6.99 15.20
N LEU A 91 12.05 5.79 15.78
CA LEU A 91 11.80 4.57 15.02
C LEU A 91 10.45 4.64 14.27
N LEU A 92 9.40 5.16 14.91
CA LEU A 92 8.09 5.34 14.28
C LEU A 92 8.17 6.25 13.05
N LEU A 93 8.90 7.37 13.15
CA LEU A 93 9.11 8.29 12.02
C LEU A 93 9.85 7.60 10.87
N THR A 94 10.92 6.84 11.19
CA THR A 94 11.66 6.08 10.19
C THR A 94 10.77 5.09 9.48
N VAL A 95 9.96 4.33 10.22
CA VAL A 95 9.03 3.35 9.64
C VAL A 95 7.96 4.01 8.76
N LEU A 96 7.42 5.17 9.17
CA LEU A 96 6.47 5.94 8.35
C LEU A 96 7.08 6.40 7.02
N VAL A 97 8.34 6.86 7.04
CA VAL A 97 9.07 7.24 5.82
C VAL A 97 9.32 6.03 4.93
N ILE A 98 9.74 4.89 5.50
CA ILE A 98 9.94 3.64 4.75
C ILE A 98 8.62 3.19 4.11
N TYR A 99 7.51 3.24 4.84
CA TYR A 99 6.20 2.95 4.29
C TYR A 99 5.85 3.90 3.13
N GLY A 100 6.07 5.21 3.30
CA GLY A 100 5.84 6.17 2.22
C GLY A 100 6.65 5.83 0.96
N LEU A 101 7.94 5.56 1.12
CA LEU A 101 8.84 5.23 0.00
C LEU A 101 8.46 3.94 -0.74
N THR A 102 7.91 2.94 -0.05
CA THR A 102 7.70 1.59 -0.58
C THR A 102 6.24 1.17 -0.72
N GLY A 103 5.32 1.98 -0.22
CA GLY A 103 3.90 1.69 -0.16
C GLY A 103 3.20 1.85 -1.51
N LYS A 104 1.92 2.22 -1.45
CA LYS A 104 1.01 2.18 -2.60
C LYS A 104 1.54 2.94 -3.83
N LEU A 105 2.08 4.15 -3.65
CA LEU A 105 2.53 4.97 -4.79
C LEU A 105 3.76 4.40 -5.51
N ALA A 106 4.61 3.62 -4.83
CA ALA A 106 5.70 2.90 -5.48
C ALA A 106 5.20 1.70 -6.28
N LEU A 107 4.14 1.04 -5.81
CA LEU A 107 3.54 -0.14 -6.45
C LEU A 107 2.68 0.20 -7.67
N ASP A 108 2.02 1.36 -7.67
CA ASP A 108 1.11 1.78 -8.75
C ASP A 108 1.69 1.66 -10.17
N PRO A 109 2.86 2.25 -10.51
CA PRO A 109 3.41 2.16 -11.87
C PRO A 109 3.74 0.72 -12.27
N ILE A 110 4.16 -0.11 -11.32
CA ILE A 110 4.49 -1.53 -11.52
C ILE A 110 3.23 -2.33 -11.85
N LEU A 111 2.16 -2.15 -11.07
CA LEU A 111 0.89 -2.84 -11.27
C LEU A 111 0.17 -2.39 -12.54
N ILE A 112 0.20 -1.09 -12.84
CA ILE A 112 -0.36 -0.55 -14.09
C ILE A 112 0.37 -1.17 -15.29
N THR A 113 1.71 -1.20 -15.26
CA THR A 113 2.50 -1.83 -16.32
C THR A 113 2.17 -3.31 -16.45
N PHE A 114 2.03 -4.03 -15.34
CA PHE A 114 1.64 -5.44 -15.35
C PHE A 114 0.25 -5.65 -15.96
N VAL A 115 -0.74 -4.82 -15.61
CA VAL A 115 -2.09 -4.87 -16.18
C VAL A 115 -2.05 -4.58 -17.67
N THR A 116 -1.36 -3.52 -18.10
CA THR A 116 -1.25 -3.14 -19.51
C THR A 116 -0.60 -4.24 -20.36
N LYS A 117 0.46 -4.89 -19.86
CA LYS A 117 1.13 -6.01 -20.57
C LYS A 117 0.29 -7.29 -20.65
N ASN A 118 -0.65 -7.47 -19.73
CA ASN A 118 -1.46 -8.69 -19.62
C ASN A 118 -2.91 -8.52 -20.06
N ALA A 119 -3.35 -7.30 -20.36
CA ALA A 119 -4.69 -7.01 -20.85
C ALA A 119 -4.93 -7.66 -22.22
N PRO A 120 -6.15 -8.18 -22.50
CA PRO A 120 -6.50 -8.65 -23.82
C PRO A 120 -6.44 -7.52 -24.86
N ARG A 121 -6.07 -7.85 -26.11
CA ARG A 121 -6.10 -6.88 -27.22
C ARG A 121 -7.52 -6.33 -27.36
N GLY A 122 -7.65 -5.00 -27.40
CA GLY A 122 -8.94 -4.31 -27.49
C GLY A 122 -9.69 -4.11 -26.17
N ALA A 123 -9.24 -4.70 -25.05
CA ALA A 123 -9.90 -4.59 -23.74
C ALA A 123 -9.02 -3.90 -22.67
N LEU A 124 -8.01 -3.14 -23.09
CA LEU A 124 -7.10 -2.43 -22.19
C LEU A 124 -7.87 -1.41 -21.32
N GLY A 125 -8.72 -0.59 -21.95
CA GLY A 125 -9.55 0.39 -21.24
C GLY A 125 -10.40 -0.26 -20.17
N THR A 126 -11.14 -1.33 -20.51
CA THR A 126 -11.95 -2.10 -19.56
C THR A 126 -11.12 -2.70 -18.43
N SER A 127 -9.94 -3.22 -18.74
CA SER A 127 -9.04 -3.82 -17.73
C SER A 127 -8.52 -2.78 -16.74
N LEU A 128 -8.15 -1.58 -17.21
CA LEU A 128 -7.72 -0.47 -16.37
C LEU A 128 -8.88 0.14 -15.57
N SER A 129 -10.08 0.26 -16.16
CA SER A 129 -11.27 0.70 -15.42
C SER A 129 -11.64 -0.28 -14.32
N ALA A 130 -11.61 -1.59 -14.60
CA ALA A 130 -11.85 -2.63 -13.60
C ALA A 130 -10.78 -2.62 -12.51
N TYR A 131 -9.51 -2.46 -12.88
CA TYR A 131 -8.39 -2.30 -11.93
C TYR A 131 -8.64 -1.13 -10.98
N ASN A 132 -8.97 0.05 -11.50
CA ASN A 132 -9.21 1.24 -10.70
C ASN A 132 -10.49 1.13 -9.87
N PHE A 133 -11.56 0.55 -10.41
CA PHE A 133 -12.81 0.33 -9.69
C PHE A 133 -12.61 -0.59 -8.48
N ILE A 134 -11.99 -1.75 -8.70
CA ILE A 134 -11.66 -2.71 -7.64
C ILE A 134 -10.71 -2.05 -6.64
N GLY A 135 -9.65 -1.40 -7.13
CA GLY A 135 -8.70 -0.70 -6.27
C GLY A 135 -9.38 0.34 -5.37
N MET A 136 -10.19 1.23 -5.95
CA MET A 136 -10.85 2.31 -5.22
C MET A 136 -11.89 1.79 -4.22
N SER A 137 -12.49 0.62 -4.43
CA SER A 137 -13.36 0.04 -3.39
C SER A 137 -12.64 -0.12 -2.04
N GLY A 138 -11.32 -0.34 -2.06
CA GLY A 138 -10.49 -0.40 -0.85
C GLY A 138 -10.42 0.92 -0.08
N SER A 139 -10.58 2.07 -0.73
CA SER A 139 -10.57 3.38 -0.06
C SER A 139 -11.83 3.65 0.75
N ILE A 140 -12.96 3.06 0.34
CA ILE A 140 -14.24 3.14 1.05
C ILE A 140 -14.23 2.14 2.22
N LEU A 141 -13.76 0.91 1.95
CA LEU A 141 -13.76 -0.15 2.95
C LEU A 141 -12.73 0.07 4.06
N ALA A 142 -11.56 0.66 3.78
CA ALA A 142 -10.52 0.86 4.78
C ALA A 142 -10.96 1.69 5.99
N PRO A 143 -11.48 2.93 5.82
CA PRO A 143 -12.02 3.71 6.93
C PRO A 143 -13.16 3.01 7.64
N TYR A 144 -14.13 2.48 6.88
CA TYR A 144 -15.35 1.90 7.43
C TYR A 144 -15.07 0.66 8.29
N ILE A 145 -14.33 -0.31 7.75
CA ILE A 145 -14.00 -1.55 8.47
C ILE A 145 -13.07 -1.27 9.64
N THR A 146 -12.04 -0.43 9.43
CA THR A 146 -11.10 -0.10 10.50
C THR A 146 -11.76 0.67 11.63
N GLY A 147 -12.65 1.62 11.32
CA GLY A 147 -13.42 2.36 12.32
C GLY A 147 -14.31 1.41 13.14
N ALA A 148 -15.13 0.60 12.48
CA ALA A 148 -16.00 -0.36 13.17
C ALA A 148 -15.22 -1.35 14.06
N LEU A 149 -14.06 -1.82 13.60
CA LEU A 149 -13.19 -2.68 14.41
C LEU A 149 -12.56 -1.93 15.58
N SER A 150 -12.09 -0.69 15.35
CA SER A 150 -11.47 0.13 16.40
C SER A 150 -12.47 0.48 17.49
N ASP A 151 -13.72 0.80 17.13
CA ASP A 151 -14.80 1.07 18.08
C ASP A 151 -15.15 -0.18 18.92
N SER A 152 -15.08 -1.36 18.31
CA SER A 152 -15.40 -2.63 18.99
C SER A 152 -14.28 -3.15 19.88
N LEU A 153 -13.02 -2.98 19.46
CA LEU A 153 -11.82 -3.52 20.14
C LEU A 153 -11.09 -2.47 21.00
N GLY A 154 -11.45 -1.19 20.88
CA GLY A 154 -10.88 -0.09 21.65
C GLY A 154 -9.45 0.31 21.25
N SER A 155 -8.95 -0.13 20.08
CA SER A 155 -7.61 0.23 19.60
C SER A 155 -7.58 0.38 18.08
N MET A 156 -6.89 1.41 17.62
CA MET A 156 -6.62 1.68 16.21
C MET A 156 -5.53 0.77 15.62
N GLN A 157 -4.71 0.12 16.47
CA GLN A 157 -3.69 -0.84 16.01
C GLN A 157 -4.30 -1.95 15.14
N ILE A 158 -5.56 -2.33 15.40
CA ILE A 158 -6.26 -3.37 14.65
C ILE A 158 -6.34 -3.05 13.15
N GLY A 159 -6.51 -1.77 12.78
CA GLY A 159 -6.56 -1.34 11.39
C GLY A 159 -5.26 -1.62 10.66
N PHE A 160 -4.14 -1.29 11.29
CA PHE A 160 -2.80 -1.52 10.76
C PHE A 160 -2.50 -3.03 10.69
N TYR A 161 -2.86 -3.82 11.71
CA TYR A 161 -2.69 -5.28 11.65
C TYR A 161 -3.51 -5.91 10.53
N LEU A 162 -4.77 -5.50 10.37
CA LEU A 162 -5.62 -5.97 9.28
C LEU A 162 -5.02 -5.60 7.91
N ALA A 163 -4.55 -4.37 7.75
CA ALA A 163 -3.86 -3.93 6.54
C ALA A 163 -2.61 -4.79 6.25
N SER A 164 -1.79 -5.10 7.25
CA SER A 164 -0.63 -6.00 7.10
C SER A 164 -1.04 -7.41 6.68
N VAL A 165 -2.08 -7.99 7.28
CA VAL A 165 -2.60 -9.32 6.91
C VAL A 165 -3.12 -9.33 5.47
N LEU A 166 -3.84 -8.28 5.06
CA LEU A 166 -4.32 -8.13 3.69
C LEU A 166 -3.17 -7.98 2.69
N LEU A 167 -2.10 -7.26 3.04
CA LEU A 167 -0.89 -7.18 2.22
C LEU A 167 -0.20 -8.54 2.08
N ILE A 168 -0.14 -9.35 3.14
CA ILE A 168 0.36 -10.74 3.08
C ILE A 168 -0.49 -11.53 2.08
N ALA A 169 -1.82 -11.51 2.24
CA ALA A 169 -2.74 -12.24 1.37
C ALA A 169 -2.58 -11.80 -0.10
N GLY A 170 -2.50 -10.49 -0.36
CA GLY A 170 -2.29 -9.95 -1.70
C GLY A 170 -0.94 -10.38 -2.30
N LEU A 171 0.13 -10.38 -1.52
CA LEU A 171 1.45 -10.86 -1.96
C LEU A 171 1.40 -12.35 -2.31
N VAL A 172 0.80 -13.18 -1.46
CA VAL A 172 0.67 -14.62 -1.67
C VAL A 172 -0.14 -14.90 -2.94
N VAL A 173 -1.30 -14.27 -3.10
CA VAL A 173 -2.14 -14.39 -4.30
C VAL A 173 -1.36 -13.95 -5.54
N PHE A 174 -0.65 -12.83 -5.47
CA PHE A 174 0.17 -12.35 -6.58
C PHE A 174 1.28 -13.35 -6.93
N SER A 175 1.89 -13.98 -5.93
CA SER A 175 2.99 -14.93 -6.11
C SER A 175 2.57 -16.16 -6.91
N PHE A 176 1.41 -16.73 -6.58
CA PHE A 176 0.89 -17.93 -7.24
C PHE A 176 0.25 -17.65 -8.59
N MET A 177 -0.43 -16.50 -8.74
CA MET A 177 -1.27 -16.23 -9.92
C MET A 177 -0.61 -15.34 -10.97
N ALA A 178 0.35 -14.49 -10.60
CA ALA A 178 1.05 -13.69 -11.59
C ALA A 178 1.99 -14.59 -12.39
N LYS A 179 1.97 -14.48 -13.71
CA LYS A 179 3.01 -15.01 -14.60
C LYS A 179 3.53 -13.83 -15.42
N ASP A 180 4.82 -13.54 -15.31
CA ASP A 180 5.44 -12.54 -16.16
C ASP A 180 5.51 -13.11 -17.58
N LYS A 181 5.04 -12.35 -18.58
CA LYS A 181 5.33 -12.69 -19.97
C LYS A 181 6.76 -12.24 -20.27
N PRO A 182 7.59 -13.07 -20.94
CA PRO A 182 8.94 -12.66 -21.33
C PRO A 182 8.86 -11.40 -22.21
N VAL A 183 9.81 -10.49 -22.00
CA VAL A 183 10.03 -9.37 -22.92
C VAL A 183 10.63 -9.99 -24.18
N ASN A 184 9.81 -10.23 -25.20
CA ASN A 184 10.34 -10.58 -26.51
C ASN A 184 11.10 -9.35 -27.01
N GLY A 185 12.39 -9.53 -27.26
CA GLY A 185 13.26 -8.56 -27.93
C GLY A 185 12.90 -8.39 -29.39
#